data_AF-A0AA39YMB8-F1
#
_entry.id   AF-A0AA39YMB8-F1
#
_cell.length_a   1.000
_cell.length_b   1.000
_cell.length_c   1.000
_cell.angle_alpha   90.00
_cell.angle_beta   90.00
_cell.angle_gamma   90.00
#
_symmetry.space_group_name_H-M   'P 1'
#
loop_
_entity.id
_entity.type
_entity.pdbx_description
1 polymer ?
#
loop_
_entity_poly.entity_id
_entity_poly.type
_entity_poly.pdbx_seq_one_letter_code
_entity_poly.pdbx_strand_id
1 'polypeptide(L)'
;MKFLTLLPLLGLTAASAIPKNQQDDDCCPVGGTLTPPYVSACGYYEISAKRPDQHFPPSLSPKVTPNDLCFITNLELPPSAAGKTCTLKFLLPTQEQAHQWYHFSGPGHFNFTGYATGVGADDTTTYNHQPAPGPSPPSPPEILPGNAYTIFSGPCGVTDPSRPTTVSGSLCSKDSTLSFTQSEGPDCPIGFFVEIS
;
A
#
# COMPACT_ATOMS: atom_id res chain seq x y z
N MET A 1 17.85 62.86 -52.14
CA MET A 1 17.96 61.40 -51.91
C MET A 1 19.34 61.08 -51.35
N LYS A 2 19.44 60.73 -50.07
CA LYS A 2 20.28 59.62 -49.56
C LYS A 2 20.07 59.48 -48.06
N PHE A 3 19.72 58.26 -47.69
CA PHE A 3 19.41 57.74 -46.37
C PHE A 3 20.65 57.69 -45.48
N LEU A 4 20.47 57.96 -44.18
CA LEU A 4 21.31 57.39 -43.13
C LEU A 4 20.37 56.79 -42.06
N THR A 5 20.26 55.47 -42.07
CA THR A 5 19.47 54.68 -41.12
C THR A 5 20.34 54.27 -39.93
N LEU A 6 19.83 54.49 -38.71
CA LEU A 6 20.40 54.07 -37.44
C LEU A 6 19.99 52.62 -37.09
N LEU A 7 20.97 51.84 -36.60
CA LEU A 7 20.99 50.78 -35.56
C LEU A 7 19.94 49.63 -35.59
N PRO A 8 20.27 48.38 -35.13
CA PRO A 8 20.95 48.12 -33.86
C PRO A 8 21.98 46.95 -33.82
N LEU A 9 22.77 46.93 -32.73
CA LEU A 9 23.59 45.79 -32.32
C LEU A 9 22.70 44.59 -31.98
N LEU A 10 22.88 43.46 -32.67
CA LEU A 10 22.42 42.17 -32.20
C LEU A 10 23.39 41.65 -31.13
N GLY A 11 22.95 41.66 -29.87
CA GLY A 11 23.58 40.85 -28.83
C GLY A 11 23.28 39.37 -29.09
N LEU A 12 24.31 38.54 -29.27
CA LEU A 12 24.17 37.10 -29.20
C LEU A 12 23.98 36.69 -27.74
N THR A 13 22.74 36.41 -27.34
CA THR A 13 22.48 35.61 -26.14
C THR A 13 22.72 34.15 -26.49
N ALA A 14 23.82 33.59 -26.01
CA ALA A 14 24.01 32.14 -26.01
C ALA A 14 22.90 31.50 -25.15
N ALA A 15 22.03 30.70 -25.77
CA ALA A 15 21.18 29.78 -25.02
C ALA A 15 22.09 28.68 -24.46
N SER A 16 22.43 28.77 -23.18
CA SER A 16 23.00 27.64 -22.46
C SER A 16 21.87 26.62 -22.30
N ALA A 17 22.01 25.46 -22.95
CA ALA A 17 21.20 24.30 -22.61
C ALA A 17 21.52 23.95 -21.16
N ILE A 18 20.56 24.17 -20.26
CA ILE A 18 20.62 23.65 -18.91
C ILE A 18 20.69 22.12 -19.06
N PRO A 19 21.75 21.45 -18.59
CA PRO A 19 21.78 20.00 -18.60
C PRO A 19 20.58 19.54 -17.79
N LYS A 20 19.80 18.60 -18.34
CA LYS A 20 18.77 17.87 -17.60
C LYS A 20 19.44 17.34 -16.34
N ASN A 21 19.23 18.04 -15.22
CA ASN A 21 19.81 17.65 -13.96
C ASN A 21 19.15 16.32 -13.59
N GLN A 22 19.96 15.31 -13.32
CA GLN A 22 19.55 14.03 -12.79
C GLN A 22 18.96 14.25 -11.39
N GLN A 23 17.67 14.62 -11.31
CA GLN A 23 16.90 14.64 -10.07
C GLN A 23 15.39 14.85 -10.37
N ASP A 24 14.76 13.97 -11.16
CA ASP A 24 13.31 13.78 -11.08
C ASP A 24 13.05 12.72 -9.99
N ASP A 25 13.20 13.14 -8.74
CA ASP A 25 13.06 12.36 -7.51
C ASP A 25 11.59 12.19 -7.07
N ASP A 26 10.62 11.99 -7.98
CA ASP A 26 9.19 11.88 -7.63
C ASP A 26 8.44 10.80 -8.46
N CYS A 27 8.98 9.58 -8.53
CA CYS A 27 8.28 8.46 -9.19
C CYS A 27 7.06 7.98 -8.40
N CYS A 28 7.01 8.18 -7.08
CA CYS A 28 5.95 7.64 -6.22
C CYS A 28 4.96 8.69 -5.73
N PRO A 29 3.72 8.28 -5.39
CA PRO A 29 2.80 9.16 -4.67
C PRO A 29 3.45 9.74 -3.41
N VAL A 30 3.01 10.92 -2.98
CA VAL A 30 3.47 11.51 -1.71
C VAL A 30 3.21 10.52 -0.56
N GLY A 31 4.25 10.18 0.19
CA GLY A 31 4.19 9.16 1.25
C GLY A 31 4.14 7.71 0.75
N GLY A 32 4.39 7.49 -0.55
CA GLY A 32 4.45 6.19 -1.22
C GLY A 32 5.84 5.55 -1.24
N THR A 33 6.83 6.18 -0.61
CA THR A 33 8.16 5.62 -0.38
C THR A 33 8.22 4.95 0.99
N LEU A 34 8.87 3.80 1.09
CA LEU A 34 9.07 3.11 2.37
C LEU A 34 10.30 3.63 3.08
N THR A 35 10.16 4.07 4.33
CA THR A 35 11.30 4.48 5.16
C THR A 35 11.62 3.40 6.19
N PRO A 36 12.80 2.73 6.13
CA PRO A 36 13.17 1.74 7.13
C PRO A 36 13.23 2.32 8.56
N PRO A 37 12.88 1.53 9.60
CA PRO A 37 12.47 0.13 9.53
C PRO A 37 10.97 -0.04 9.18
N TYR A 38 10.68 -0.98 8.29
CA TYR A 38 9.32 -1.41 7.97
C TYR A 38 9.26 -2.95 7.86
N VAL A 39 8.05 -3.49 7.89
CA VAL A 39 7.78 -4.88 7.50
C VAL A 39 6.75 -4.93 6.39
N SER A 40 6.90 -5.93 5.52
CA SER A 40 6.00 -6.20 4.39
C SER A 40 5.04 -7.33 4.74
N ALA A 41 3.86 -7.33 4.14
CA ALA A 41 2.91 -8.44 4.32
C ALA A 41 3.54 -9.78 3.94
N CYS A 42 3.44 -10.77 4.83
CA CYS A 42 4.03 -12.10 4.64
C CYS A 42 3.08 -13.06 3.90
N GLY A 43 1.79 -12.73 3.81
CA GLY A 43 0.81 -13.50 3.06
C GLY A 43 -0.58 -12.88 3.09
N TYR A 44 -1.36 -13.23 2.07
CA TYR A 44 -2.75 -12.86 1.93
C TYR A 44 -3.62 -14.11 1.81
N TYR A 45 -4.63 -14.20 2.66
CA TYR A 45 -5.58 -15.30 2.72
C TYR A 45 -6.91 -14.82 2.17
N GLU A 46 -7.31 -15.30 1.00
CA GLU A 46 -8.61 -14.95 0.44
C GLU A 46 -9.74 -15.60 1.26
N ILE A 47 -10.84 -14.86 1.42
CA ILE A 47 -12.09 -15.37 2.01
C ILE A 47 -13.24 -14.95 1.09
N SER A 48 -14.23 -15.84 0.90
CA SER A 48 -15.32 -15.64 -0.06
C SER A 48 -16.67 -15.74 0.63
N ALA A 49 -17.46 -14.68 0.61
CA ALA A 49 -18.82 -14.72 1.13
C ALA A 49 -19.71 -15.75 0.38
N LYS A 50 -19.43 -15.99 -0.91
CA LYS A 50 -20.14 -17.00 -1.71
C LYS A 50 -19.66 -18.43 -1.50
N ARG A 51 -18.46 -18.63 -0.92
CA ARG A 51 -17.90 -19.94 -0.58
C ARG A 51 -17.39 -19.91 0.86
N PRO A 52 -18.31 -19.81 1.84
CA PRO A 52 -17.95 -19.28 3.14
C PRO A 52 -17.15 -20.24 4.02
N ASP A 53 -17.20 -21.54 3.73
CA ASP A 53 -16.44 -22.58 4.42
C ASP A 53 -15.23 -23.07 3.59
N GLN A 54 -14.94 -22.42 2.46
CA GLN A 54 -13.77 -22.76 1.65
C GLN A 54 -12.52 -22.08 2.20
N HIS A 55 -11.47 -22.87 2.43
CA HIS A 55 -10.12 -22.37 2.66
C HIS A 55 -9.42 -22.09 1.32
N PHE A 56 -8.74 -20.94 1.26
CA PHE A 56 -7.88 -20.54 0.15
C PHE A 56 -6.42 -20.51 0.64
N PRO A 57 -5.49 -21.18 -0.06
CA PRO A 57 -4.08 -21.10 0.29
C PRO A 57 -3.57 -19.65 0.25
N PRO A 58 -2.62 -19.27 1.12
CA PRO A 58 -2.07 -17.93 1.10
C PRO A 58 -1.33 -17.64 -0.20
N SER A 59 -1.36 -16.39 -0.62
CA SER A 59 -0.62 -15.89 -1.78
C SER A 59 -0.05 -14.50 -1.52
N LEU A 60 0.79 -14.01 -2.45
CA LEU A 60 1.21 -12.61 -2.50
C LEU A 60 0.39 -11.78 -3.50
N SER A 61 -0.60 -12.41 -4.15
CA SER A 61 -1.39 -11.80 -5.23
C SER A 61 -2.88 -11.82 -4.91
N PRO A 62 -3.33 -11.06 -3.89
CA PRO A 62 -4.71 -11.12 -3.45
C PRO A 62 -5.69 -10.49 -4.44
N LYS A 63 -6.96 -10.78 -4.23
CA LYS A 63 -8.08 -10.15 -4.92
C LYS A 63 -9.23 -9.78 -3.98
N VAL A 64 -9.85 -8.64 -4.26
CA VAL A 64 -11.15 -8.22 -3.73
C VAL A 64 -12.14 -8.15 -4.89
N THR A 65 -13.36 -8.66 -4.69
CA THR A 65 -14.49 -8.48 -5.60
C THR A 65 -15.72 -7.96 -4.86
N PRO A 66 -16.61 -7.22 -5.56
CA PRO A 66 -17.83 -6.70 -4.95
C PRO A 66 -18.67 -7.80 -4.28
N ASN A 67 -18.89 -7.65 -2.98
CA ASN A 67 -19.75 -8.50 -2.13
C ASN A 67 -19.36 -9.99 -2.09
N ASP A 68 -18.10 -10.35 -2.34
CA ASP A 68 -17.69 -11.76 -2.34
C ASP A 68 -16.28 -11.99 -1.83
N LEU A 69 -15.27 -11.80 -2.68
CA LEU A 69 -13.87 -12.03 -2.30
C LEU A 69 -13.37 -10.85 -1.49
N CYS A 70 -12.86 -11.15 -0.31
CA CYS A 70 -11.97 -10.30 0.47
C CYS A 70 -10.65 -11.03 0.65
N PHE A 71 -9.67 -10.35 1.23
CA PHE A 71 -8.48 -11.01 1.75
C PHE A 71 -8.17 -10.56 3.16
N ILE A 72 -7.52 -11.43 3.93
CA ILE A 72 -6.86 -11.12 5.20
C ILE A 72 -5.37 -10.99 4.93
N THR A 73 -4.77 -9.88 5.34
CA THR A 73 -3.32 -9.70 5.30
C THR A 73 -2.71 -10.05 6.66
N ASN A 74 -1.63 -10.82 6.66
CA ASN A 74 -0.78 -11.04 7.85
C ASN A 74 0.52 -10.24 7.70
N LEU A 75 0.93 -9.58 8.78
CA LEU A 75 2.23 -8.94 8.93
C LEU A 75 2.88 -9.39 10.24
N GLU A 76 4.18 -9.65 10.21
CA GLU A 76 4.95 -10.07 11.38
C GLU A 76 5.78 -8.92 11.91
N LEU A 77 5.40 -8.38 13.07
CA LEU A 77 6.17 -7.31 13.72
C LEU A 77 7.37 -7.92 14.44
N PRO A 78 8.60 -7.38 14.24
CA PRO A 78 9.76 -7.88 14.93
C PRO A 78 9.70 -7.52 16.43
N PRO A 79 10.42 -8.25 17.30
CA PRO A 79 10.46 -7.92 18.72
C PRO A 79 10.98 -6.49 19.02
N SER A 80 11.79 -5.93 18.12
CA SER A 80 12.29 -4.54 18.19
C SER A 80 11.20 -3.47 18.05
N ALA A 81 9.99 -3.84 17.64
CA ALA A 81 8.83 -2.95 17.61
C ALA A 81 8.15 -2.77 18.98
N ALA A 82 8.64 -3.45 20.03
CA ALA A 82 8.15 -3.25 21.40
C ALA A 82 8.29 -1.78 21.85
N GLY A 83 7.18 -1.20 22.31
CA GLY A 83 7.13 0.20 22.73
C GLY A 83 7.21 1.22 21.58
N LYS A 84 7.14 0.78 20.32
CA LYS A 84 7.16 1.64 19.14
C LYS A 84 5.76 1.95 18.62
N THR A 85 5.70 2.93 17.71
CA THR A 85 4.51 3.24 16.93
C THR A 85 4.58 2.50 15.61
N CYS A 86 3.50 1.79 15.27
CA CYS A 86 3.32 1.09 14.02
C CYS A 86 2.28 1.83 13.18
N THR A 87 2.66 2.13 11.94
CA THR A 87 1.75 2.74 10.96
C THR A 87 1.50 1.76 9.83
N LEU A 88 0.28 1.24 9.75
CA LEU A 88 -0.16 0.38 8.65
C LEU A 88 -0.41 1.25 7.42
N LYS A 89 0.34 0.98 6.37
CA LYS A 89 0.26 1.63 5.07
C LYS A 89 -0.32 0.67 4.04
N PHE A 90 -1.15 1.18 3.15
CA PHE A 90 -1.46 0.55 1.89
C PHE A 90 -0.98 1.45 0.75
N LEU A 91 -0.11 0.93 -0.10
CA LEU A 91 0.48 1.67 -1.20
C LEU A 91 -0.10 1.17 -2.51
N LEU A 92 -0.72 2.07 -3.26
CA LEU A 92 -1.32 1.79 -4.57
C LEU A 92 -0.92 2.90 -5.55
N PRO A 93 0.34 2.92 -6.02
CA PRO A 93 0.77 3.78 -7.13
C PRO A 93 -0.04 3.51 -8.41
N THR A 94 0.07 4.40 -9.39
CA THR A 94 -0.41 4.09 -10.74
C THR A 94 0.43 2.98 -11.37
N GLN A 95 -0.07 2.33 -12.42
CA GLN A 95 0.70 1.32 -13.15
C GLN A 95 2.00 1.89 -13.73
N GLU A 96 1.98 3.17 -14.14
CA GLU A 96 3.15 3.89 -14.65
C GLU A 96 4.19 4.12 -13.56
N GLN A 97 3.77 4.48 -12.34
CA GLN A 97 4.67 4.70 -11.20
C GLN A 97 5.29 3.40 -10.67
N ALA A 98 4.53 2.31 -10.68
CA ALA A 98 4.97 1.04 -10.10
C ALA A 98 5.76 0.16 -11.07
N HIS A 99 5.59 0.38 -12.38
CA HIS A 99 5.99 -0.55 -13.44
C HIS A 99 5.57 -2.01 -13.19
N GLN A 100 4.41 -2.18 -12.55
CA GLN A 100 3.85 -3.46 -12.14
C GLN A 100 2.37 -3.54 -12.50
N TRP A 101 1.92 -4.76 -12.82
CA TRP A 101 0.53 -4.99 -13.17
C TRP A 101 -0.34 -5.16 -11.93
N TYR A 102 -1.41 -4.39 -11.86
CA TYR A 102 -2.54 -4.59 -10.96
C TYR A 102 -3.85 -4.30 -11.71
N HIS A 103 -4.96 -4.82 -11.21
CA HIS A 103 -6.29 -4.52 -11.73
C HIS A 103 -7.11 -3.76 -10.69
N PHE A 104 -7.72 -2.65 -11.12
CA PHE A 104 -8.62 -1.85 -10.31
C PHE A 104 -9.87 -1.49 -11.13
N SER A 105 -11.05 -1.61 -10.53
CA SER A 105 -12.29 -1.09 -11.10
C SER A 105 -13.34 -0.79 -10.02
N GLY A 106 -14.22 0.18 -10.28
CA GLY A 106 -15.23 0.64 -9.34
C GLY A 106 -14.86 1.98 -8.67
N PRO A 107 -15.68 2.44 -7.72
CA PRO A 107 -15.54 3.76 -7.10
C PRO A 107 -14.44 3.85 -6.03
N GLY A 108 -13.85 2.74 -5.59
CA GLY A 108 -12.79 2.75 -4.59
C GLY A 108 -13.26 2.65 -3.15
N HIS A 109 -14.51 2.28 -2.89
CA HIS A 109 -15.00 2.10 -1.52
C HIS A 109 -14.55 0.75 -0.96
N PHE A 110 -13.57 0.76 -0.07
CA PHE A 110 -13.13 -0.42 0.67
C PHE A 110 -13.40 -0.28 2.15
N ASN A 111 -13.47 -1.41 2.83
CA ASN A 111 -13.60 -1.50 4.26
C ASN A 111 -12.45 -2.35 4.80
N PHE A 112 -11.60 -1.75 5.65
CA PHE A 112 -10.55 -2.47 6.34
C PHE A 112 -10.99 -2.80 7.76
N THR A 113 -10.91 -4.07 8.18
CA THR A 113 -11.25 -4.52 9.54
C THR A 113 -10.00 -5.12 10.19
N GLY A 114 -9.54 -4.54 11.30
CA GLY A 114 -8.39 -5.08 12.04
C GLY A 114 -8.78 -6.24 12.97
N TYR A 115 -7.92 -7.25 13.05
CA TYR A 115 -8.06 -8.34 14.03
C TYR A 115 -7.24 -8.05 15.29
N ALA A 116 -7.42 -8.88 16.33
CA ALA A 116 -6.68 -8.73 17.57
C ALA A 116 -5.17 -8.91 17.35
N THR A 117 -4.36 -8.26 18.17
CA THR A 117 -2.90 -8.43 18.11
C THR A 117 -2.51 -9.85 18.52
N GLY A 118 -1.55 -10.44 17.81
CA GLY A 118 -1.08 -11.80 18.03
C GLY A 118 -1.94 -12.88 17.37
N VAL A 119 -2.96 -12.50 16.60
CA VAL A 119 -3.73 -13.43 15.77
C VAL A 119 -3.68 -13.02 14.29
N GLY A 120 -3.76 -14.02 13.41
CA GLY A 120 -3.74 -13.85 11.98
C GLY A 120 -4.45 -15.02 11.29
N ALA A 121 -4.58 -14.93 9.98
CA ALA A 121 -5.11 -16.03 9.19
C ALA A 121 -4.11 -17.20 9.12
N ASP A 122 -4.64 -18.42 9.04
CA ASP A 122 -3.92 -19.68 9.02
C ASP A 122 -4.58 -20.69 8.05
N ASP A 123 -4.16 -21.96 8.10
CA ASP A 123 -4.68 -23.05 7.26
C ASP A 123 -6.13 -23.48 7.58
N THR A 124 -6.69 -22.98 8.67
CA THR A 124 -8.09 -23.20 9.05
C THR A 124 -9.01 -22.05 8.67
N THR A 125 -8.41 -20.92 8.23
CA THR A 125 -9.14 -19.69 7.99
C THR A 125 -10.08 -19.80 6.78
N THR A 126 -11.33 -19.38 7.00
CA THR A 126 -12.40 -19.30 5.99
C THR A 126 -13.21 -18.01 6.23
N TYR A 127 -14.20 -17.72 5.39
CA TYR A 127 -15.09 -16.57 5.62
C TYR A 127 -15.90 -16.71 6.92
N ASN A 128 -16.35 -17.92 7.25
CA ASN A 128 -17.07 -18.21 8.50
C ASN A 128 -16.14 -18.44 9.70
N HIS A 129 -14.85 -18.67 9.47
CA HIS A 129 -13.84 -18.90 10.50
C HIS A 129 -12.68 -17.92 10.32
N GLN A 130 -12.90 -16.67 10.72
CA GLN A 130 -11.91 -15.61 10.67
C GLN A 130 -11.19 -15.45 12.02
N PRO A 131 -10.01 -14.80 12.05
CA PRO A 131 -9.32 -14.48 13.29
C PRO A 131 -10.19 -13.65 14.26
N ALA A 132 -9.83 -13.67 15.54
CA ALA A 132 -10.57 -12.94 16.56
C ALA A 132 -10.60 -11.42 16.25
N PRO A 133 -11.76 -10.75 16.36
CA PRO A 133 -11.89 -9.34 16.03
C PRO A 133 -11.02 -8.47 16.95
N GLY A 134 -10.45 -7.41 16.38
CA GLY A 134 -9.56 -6.48 17.09
C GLY A 134 -10.26 -5.23 17.61
N PRO A 135 -9.52 -4.37 18.34
CA PRO A 135 -10.04 -3.09 18.84
C PRO A 135 -10.17 -2.02 17.75
N SER A 136 -9.64 -2.27 16.55
CA SER A 136 -9.66 -1.32 15.42
C SER A 136 -10.97 -1.50 14.63
N PRO A 137 -11.99 -0.64 14.83
CA PRO A 137 -13.23 -0.74 14.10
C PRO A 137 -12.98 -0.48 12.61
N PRO A 138 -13.90 -0.92 11.73
CA PRO A 138 -13.72 -0.68 10.32
C PRO A 138 -13.68 0.82 10.00
N SER A 139 -12.58 1.27 9.41
CA SER A 139 -12.45 2.62 8.88
C SER A 139 -12.36 2.50 7.36
N PRO A 140 -13.23 3.19 6.59
CA PRO A 140 -13.22 3.08 5.14
C PRO A 140 -12.14 3.99 4.54
N PRO A 141 -11.06 3.45 3.96
CA PRO A 141 -10.31 4.21 2.97
C PRO A 141 -11.09 4.23 1.65
N GLU A 142 -11.24 5.40 1.06
CA GLU A 142 -11.47 5.48 -0.38
C GLU A 142 -10.13 5.21 -1.06
N ILE A 143 -9.98 4.01 -1.64
CA ILE A 143 -8.74 3.57 -2.28
C ILE A 143 -8.88 3.73 -3.78
N LEU A 144 -8.13 4.67 -4.32
CA LEU A 144 -7.89 4.89 -5.74
C LEU A 144 -6.39 4.74 -6.06
N PRO A 145 -6.04 4.26 -7.26
CA PRO A 145 -4.65 4.22 -7.69
C PRO A 145 -3.98 5.60 -7.75
N GLY A 146 -2.66 5.63 -7.62
CA GLY A 146 -1.83 6.83 -7.56
C GLY A 146 -1.68 7.43 -6.16
N ASN A 147 -1.91 6.66 -5.10
CA ASN A 147 -1.95 7.17 -3.72
C ASN A 147 -1.26 6.24 -2.71
N ALA A 148 -0.94 6.82 -1.55
CA ALA A 148 -0.47 6.13 -0.37
C ALA A 148 -1.42 6.37 0.80
N TYR A 149 -1.85 5.30 1.46
CA TYR A 149 -2.90 5.35 2.49
C TYR A 149 -2.32 4.96 3.84
N THR A 150 -2.58 5.78 4.88
CA THR A 150 -2.44 5.32 6.27
C THR A 150 -3.78 4.72 6.71
N ILE A 151 -3.79 3.41 6.92
CA ILE A 151 -4.96 2.66 7.35
C ILE A 151 -5.12 2.73 8.88
N PHE A 152 -4.00 2.63 9.58
CA PHE A 152 -3.95 2.70 11.04
C PHE A 152 -2.60 3.28 11.49
N SER A 153 -2.61 4.01 12.60
CA SER A 153 -1.38 4.42 13.29
C SER A 153 -1.61 4.37 14.79
N GLY A 154 -0.73 3.70 15.51
CA GLY A 154 -0.83 3.53 16.96
C GLY A 154 0.27 2.64 17.53
N PRO A 155 0.19 2.28 18.81
CA PRO A 155 1.17 1.37 19.41
C PRO A 155 1.23 0.03 18.66
N CYS A 156 2.44 -0.51 18.47
CA CYS A 156 2.64 -1.78 17.76
C CYS A 156 1.99 -3.00 18.46
N GLY A 157 1.63 -2.89 19.74
CA GLY A 157 1.01 -3.98 20.49
C GLY A 157 1.92 -5.18 20.77
N VAL A 158 3.22 -5.07 20.47
CA VAL A 158 4.23 -6.09 20.80
C VAL A 158 4.44 -6.11 22.31
N THR A 159 3.97 -7.17 22.97
CA THR A 159 4.06 -7.36 24.42
C THR A 159 5.24 -8.24 24.83
N ASP A 160 5.71 -9.12 23.94
CA ASP A 160 6.84 -10.03 24.16
C ASP A 160 8.04 -9.59 23.30
N PRO A 161 9.09 -8.97 23.89
CA PRO A 161 10.26 -8.52 23.16
C PRO A 161 11.20 -9.65 22.73
N SER A 162 10.81 -10.92 22.89
CA SER A 162 11.59 -12.09 22.47
C SER A 162 11.04 -12.79 21.22
N ARG A 163 9.83 -12.48 20.76
CA ARG A 163 9.17 -13.16 19.64
C ARG A 163 8.45 -12.18 18.69
N PRO A 164 8.35 -12.51 17.40
CA PRO A 164 7.51 -11.76 16.48
C PRO A 164 6.05 -11.75 16.97
N THR A 165 5.34 -10.68 16.60
CA THR A 165 3.91 -10.54 16.88
C THR A 165 3.16 -10.36 15.57
N THR A 166 2.24 -11.26 15.28
CA THR A 166 1.34 -11.14 14.12
C THR A 166 0.36 -10.00 14.33
N VAL A 167 0.23 -9.15 13.32
CA VAL A 167 -0.89 -8.21 13.17
C VAL A 167 -1.57 -8.48 11.85
N SER A 168 -2.90 -8.37 11.82
CA SER A 168 -3.67 -8.74 10.65
C SER A 168 -4.96 -7.92 10.50
N GLY A 169 -5.50 -7.93 9.29
CA GLY A 169 -6.81 -7.33 9.01
C GLY A 169 -7.34 -7.73 7.65
N SER A 170 -8.65 -7.61 7.45
CA SER A 170 -9.30 -7.90 6.18
C SER A 170 -9.63 -6.65 5.38
N LEU A 171 -9.46 -6.73 4.07
CA LEU A 171 -9.93 -5.72 3.13
C LEU A 171 -11.07 -6.29 2.28
N CYS A 172 -12.23 -5.64 2.33
CA CYS A 172 -13.43 -6.01 1.60
C CYS A 172 -13.98 -4.82 0.81
N SER A 173 -14.80 -5.08 -0.21
CA SER A 173 -15.59 -4.04 -0.89
C SER A 173 -16.97 -4.53 -1.30
N LYS A 174 -17.93 -3.61 -1.38
CA LYS A 174 -19.29 -3.86 -1.88
C LYS A 174 -19.47 -3.50 -3.35
N ASP A 175 -18.55 -2.73 -3.93
CA ASP A 175 -18.73 -2.13 -5.26
C ASP A 175 -17.44 -2.00 -6.08
N SER A 176 -16.29 -2.33 -5.49
CA SER A 176 -14.97 -2.15 -6.08
C SER A 176 -14.23 -3.49 -6.19
N THR A 177 -13.41 -3.60 -7.23
CA THR A 177 -12.50 -4.74 -7.48
C THR A 177 -11.07 -4.24 -7.39
N LEU A 178 -10.23 -5.01 -6.73
CA LEU A 178 -8.79 -4.77 -6.65
C LEU A 178 -8.07 -6.12 -6.74
N SER A 179 -7.02 -6.20 -7.53
CA SER A 179 -6.06 -7.31 -7.49
C SER A 179 -4.68 -6.77 -7.78
N PHE A 180 -3.70 -7.14 -6.97
CA PHE A 180 -2.32 -6.68 -7.09
C PHE A 180 -1.38 -7.78 -6.64
N THR A 181 -0.08 -7.61 -6.87
CA THR A 181 0.97 -8.45 -6.28
C THR A 181 1.78 -7.62 -5.31
N GLN A 182 1.95 -8.09 -4.07
CA GLN A 182 2.81 -7.46 -3.09
C GLN A 182 4.24 -7.33 -3.63
N SER A 183 4.79 -6.13 -3.58
CA SER A 183 6.12 -5.85 -4.07
C SER A 183 6.72 -4.65 -3.38
N GLU A 184 7.98 -4.77 -2.98
CA GLU A 184 8.80 -3.63 -2.57
C GLU A 184 9.35 -2.88 -3.79
N GLY A 185 9.41 -3.54 -4.96
CA GLY A 185 9.86 -2.98 -6.24
C GLY A 185 11.31 -2.44 -6.24
N PRO A 186 11.90 -2.19 -7.41
CA PRO A 186 12.95 -1.19 -7.56
C PRO A 186 12.38 0.25 -7.65
N ASP A 187 11.13 0.38 -8.09
CA ASP A 187 10.35 1.62 -8.20
C ASP A 187 9.34 1.73 -7.05
N CYS A 188 8.10 2.16 -7.32
CA CYS A 188 7.12 2.35 -6.26
C CYS A 188 6.54 1.04 -5.73
N PRO A 189 6.57 0.82 -4.42
CA PRO A 189 6.03 -0.38 -3.79
C PRO A 189 4.51 -0.46 -3.94
N ILE A 190 4.00 -1.69 -4.03
CA ILE A 190 2.56 -1.99 -4.01
C ILE A 190 2.27 -2.96 -2.87
N GLY A 191 1.24 -2.64 -2.08
CA GLY A 191 0.69 -3.55 -1.08
C GLY A 191 0.68 -2.99 0.33
N PHE A 192 0.66 -3.91 1.31
CA PHE A 192 0.58 -3.56 2.73
C PHE A 192 1.94 -3.60 3.39
N PHE A 193 2.20 -2.57 4.20
CA PHE A 193 3.44 -2.39 4.94
C PHE A 193 3.14 -1.83 6.33
N VAL A 194 4.00 -2.13 7.30
CA VAL A 194 3.99 -1.45 8.60
C VAL A 194 5.30 -0.73 8.79
N GLU A 195 5.25 0.60 8.85
CA GLU A 195 6.38 1.44 9.25
C GLU A 195 6.49 1.48 10.77
N ILE A 196 7.72 1.39 11.29
CA ILE A 196 8.01 1.31 12.74
C ILE A 196 8.83 2.54 13.15
N SER A 197 8.34 3.29 14.14
CA SER A 197 9.00 4.52 14.66
C SER A 197 9.09 4.55 16.19
#